data_AF-A0A2V9N0L1-F1
#
_entry.id   AF-A0A2V9N0L1-F1
#
_cell.length_a   1.000
_cell.length_b   1.000
_cell.length_c   1.000
_cell.angle_alpha   90.00
_cell.angle_beta   90.00
_cell.angle_gamma   90.00
#
_symmetry.space_group_name_H-M   'P 1'
#
loop_
_entity.id
_entity.type
_entity.pdbx_description
1 polymer ?
#
loop_
_entity_poly.entity_id
_entity_poly.type
_entity_poly.pdbx_seq_one_letter_code
_entity_poly.pdbx_strand_id
1 'polypeptide(L)'
;MIFPRSGVLIVLGVTLLFSGACEIERRKSDAELALNPQQASGRHIYDQYCDRCHEAYSSHKRKGPSLQGVFKREYFSVSGMPANDQRARDLIVFGRDKMPSYSQELTQQQIDDLLAYLHTL
;
A
#
# COMPACT_ATOMS: atom_id res chain seq x y z
N MET A 1 43.87 -31.97 -55.64
CA MET A 1 42.98 -31.03 -56.35
C MET A 1 41.85 -30.69 -55.38
N ILE A 2 42.07 -29.76 -54.44
CA ILE A 2 41.68 -28.34 -54.49
C ILE A 2 40.18 -28.18 -54.84
N PHE A 3 39.34 -27.98 -53.82
CA PHE A 3 38.05 -27.29 -53.94
C PHE A 3 38.12 -26.00 -53.11
N PRO A 4 37.80 -24.83 -53.67
CA PRO A 4 37.95 -23.55 -53.00
C PRO A 4 36.75 -23.20 -52.11
N ARG A 5 37.07 -22.31 -51.17
CA ARG A 5 36.24 -21.69 -50.14
C ARG A 5 35.23 -20.72 -50.75
N SER A 6 34.06 -20.60 -50.12
CA SER A 6 33.26 -19.37 -49.86
C SER A 6 31.85 -19.85 -49.56
N GLY A 7 31.28 -19.68 -48.37
CA GLY A 7 31.25 -18.47 -47.55
C GLY A 7 29.77 -18.20 -47.28
N VAL A 8 29.45 -17.57 -46.14
CA VAL A 8 28.11 -17.30 -45.59
C VAL A 8 27.68 -18.33 -44.52
N LEU A 9 28.38 -18.26 -43.38
CA LEU A 9 27.82 -18.58 -42.07
C LEU A 9 26.87 -17.44 -41.69
N ILE A 10 25.56 -17.64 -41.88
CA ILE A 10 24.54 -16.77 -41.29
C ILE A 10 24.49 -17.13 -39.81
N VAL A 11 25.31 -16.45 -39.01
CA VAL A 11 25.09 -16.38 -37.57
C VAL A 11 23.90 -15.46 -37.37
N LEU A 12 22.70 -16.06 -37.33
CA LEU A 12 21.49 -15.41 -36.85
C LEU A 12 21.72 -15.09 -35.36
N GLY A 13 22.19 -13.88 -35.12
CA GLY A 13 22.31 -13.31 -33.79
C GLY A 13 20.93 -13.28 -33.14
N VAL A 14 20.72 -14.20 -32.19
CA VAL A 14 19.63 -14.07 -31.22
C VAL A 14 20.06 -12.96 -30.27
N THR A 15 19.74 -11.72 -30.63
CA THR A 15 19.73 -10.60 -29.70
C THR A 15 18.62 -10.87 -28.69
N LEU A 16 18.97 -11.56 -27.60
CA LEU A 16 18.18 -11.63 -26.37
C LEU A 16 17.98 -10.20 -25.89
N LEU A 17 16.84 -9.61 -26.27
CA LEU A 17 16.30 -8.39 -25.70
C LEU A 17 16.04 -8.69 -24.23
N PHE A 18 17.00 -8.33 -23.37
CA PHE A 18 16.79 -8.20 -21.93
C PHE A 18 15.79 -7.06 -21.71
N SER A 19 14.51 -7.36 -21.87
CA SER A 19 13.44 -6.54 -21.31
C SER A 19 13.58 -6.66 -19.81
N GLY A 20 14.26 -5.69 -19.19
CA GLY A 20 14.26 -5.52 -17.75
C GLY A 20 12.81 -5.43 -17.30
N ALA A 21 12.31 -6.52 -16.70
CA ALA A 21 11.05 -6.50 -16.01
C ALA A 21 11.24 -5.53 -14.84
N CYS A 22 10.76 -4.29 -15.03
CA CYS A 22 10.37 -3.48 -13.91
C CYS A 22 9.25 -4.30 -13.24
N GLU A 23 9.58 -5.02 -12.18
CA GLU A 23 8.63 -5.81 -11.43
C GLU A 23 7.70 -4.81 -10.74
N ILE A 24 6.69 -4.36 -11.49
CA ILE A 24 5.58 -3.60 -10.95
C ILE A 24 4.83 -4.61 -10.09
N GLU A 25 5.20 -4.68 -8.81
CA GLU A 25 4.45 -5.46 -7.83
C GLU A 25 3.00 -4.95 -7.85
N ARG A 26 2.11 -5.73 -8.46
CA ARG A 26 0.70 -5.41 -8.51
C ARG A 26 0.17 -5.40 -7.08
N ARG A 27 -0.44 -4.29 -6.65
CA ARG A 27 -1.22 -4.24 -5.42
C ARG A 27 -2.30 -5.33 -5.46
N LYS A 28 -2.41 -6.10 -4.37
CA LYS A 28 -3.48 -7.08 -4.17
C LYS A 28 -4.85 -6.42 -4.29
N SER A 29 -5.79 -7.13 -4.91
CA SER A 29 -7.20 -6.77 -4.97
C SER A 29 -7.90 -7.03 -3.62
N ASP A 30 -9.09 -6.45 -3.44
CA ASP A 30 -9.89 -6.64 -2.22
C ASP A 30 -10.25 -8.11 -1.99
N ALA A 31 -10.51 -8.85 -3.08
CA ALA A 31 -10.76 -10.29 -3.04
C ALA A 31 -9.52 -11.09 -2.59
N GLU A 32 -8.32 -10.75 -3.08
CA GLU A 32 -7.06 -11.39 -2.65
C GLU A 32 -6.72 -11.07 -1.18
N LEU A 33 -7.23 -9.95 -0.66
CA LEU A 33 -7.12 -9.54 0.73
C LEU A 33 -8.27 -10.09 1.60
N ALA A 34 -9.22 -10.82 1.00
CA ALA A 34 -10.43 -11.34 1.64
C ALA A 34 -11.23 -10.27 2.41
N LEU A 35 -11.27 -9.04 1.87
CA LEU A 35 -12.01 -7.94 2.48
C LEU A 35 -13.52 -8.15 2.28
N ASN A 36 -14.27 -7.94 3.35
CA ASN A 36 -15.72 -7.78 3.24
C ASN A 36 -16.05 -6.39 2.62
N PRO A 37 -17.32 -6.13 2.23
CA PRO A 37 -17.68 -4.87 1.59
C PRO A 37 -17.32 -3.61 2.40
N GLN A 38 -17.49 -3.65 3.73
CA GLN A 38 -17.17 -2.52 4.60
C GLN A 38 -15.66 -2.23 4.62
N GLN A 39 -14.84 -3.28 4.73
CA GLN A 39 -13.39 -3.17 4.70
C GLN A 39 -12.88 -2.71 3.33
N ALA A 40 -13.52 -3.13 2.23
CA ALA A 40 -13.19 -2.65 0.89
C ALA A 40 -13.50 -1.15 0.75
N SER A 41 -14.67 -0.68 1.22
CA SER A 41 -14.99 0.75 1.29
C SER A 41 -13.97 1.52 2.12
N GLY A 42 -13.56 0.99 3.28
CA GLY A 42 -12.50 1.56 4.11
C GLY A 42 -11.15 1.64 3.41
N ARG A 43 -10.79 0.61 2.64
CA ARG A 43 -9.56 0.58 1.85
C ARG A 43 -9.56 1.66 0.77
N HIS A 44 -10.68 1.88 0.08
CA HIS A 44 -10.78 2.96 -0.90
C HIS A 44 -10.59 4.34 -0.27
N ILE A 45 -11.13 4.57 0.94
CA ILE A 45 -10.90 5.80 1.70
C ILE A 45 -9.42 5.92 2.06
N TYR A 46 -8.80 4.85 2.55
CA TYR A 46 -7.38 4.83 2.86
C TYR A 46 -6.52 5.18 1.64
N ASP A 47 -6.80 4.57 0.50
CA ASP A 47 -6.08 4.79 -0.75
C ASP A 47 -6.24 6.24 -1.26
N GLN A 48 -7.37 6.89 -0.98
CA GLN A 48 -7.61 8.28 -1.40
C GLN A 48 -6.95 9.32 -0.47
N TYR A 49 -6.99 9.09 0.84
CA TYR A 49 -6.66 10.11 1.84
C TYR A 49 -5.40 9.82 2.65
N CYS A 50 -5.06 8.55 2.86
CA CYS A 50 -4.08 8.14 3.88
C CYS A 50 -2.77 7.60 3.28
N ASP A 51 -2.84 6.92 2.14
CA ASP A 51 -1.74 6.17 1.53
C ASP A 51 -0.50 7.04 1.22
N ARG A 52 -0.71 8.30 0.88
CA ARG A 52 0.36 9.27 0.57
C ARG A 52 1.30 9.49 1.76
N CYS A 53 0.77 9.32 2.97
CA CYS A 53 1.49 9.57 4.21
C CYS A 53 1.78 8.30 5.00
N HIS A 54 1.01 7.23 4.82
CA HIS A 54 1.12 6.01 5.61
C HIS A 54 1.30 4.79 4.70
N GLU A 55 2.17 3.87 5.11
CA GLU A 55 2.23 2.53 4.51
C GLU A 55 1.31 1.58 5.27
N ALA A 56 0.48 0.84 4.54
CA ALA A 56 -0.44 -0.14 5.10
C ALA A 56 0.21 -1.51 5.34
N TYR A 57 1.14 -1.91 4.47
CA TYR A 57 1.61 -3.30 4.40
C TYR A 57 3.14 -3.45 4.55
N SER A 58 3.84 -2.35 4.79
CA SER A 58 5.30 -2.32 4.97
C SER A 58 5.63 -1.56 6.24
N SER A 59 6.69 -1.98 6.93
CA SER A 59 7.23 -1.28 8.10
C SER A 59 7.92 0.05 7.74
N HIS A 60 8.13 0.30 6.44
CA HIS A 60 8.72 1.53 5.94
C HIS A 60 7.84 2.75 6.30
N LYS A 61 8.49 3.82 6.78
CA LYS A 61 7.82 5.08 7.13
C LYS A 61 7.76 5.97 5.89
N ARG A 62 6.64 6.67 5.70
CA ARG A 62 6.51 7.76 4.71
C ARG A 62 6.61 9.08 5.48
N LYS A 63 5.70 10.02 5.20
CA LYS A 63 5.55 11.25 5.98
C LYS A 63 5.03 10.96 7.40
N GLY A 64 4.21 9.92 7.53
CA GLY A 64 3.71 9.37 8.79
C GLY A 64 4.30 7.99 9.10
N PRO A 65 4.01 7.46 10.31
CA PRO A 65 4.40 6.11 10.69
C PRO A 65 3.70 5.06 9.81
N SER A 66 4.31 3.88 9.69
CA SER A 66 3.65 2.70 9.13
C SER A 66 2.46 2.29 9.99
N LEU A 67 1.36 1.94 9.31
CA LEU A 67 0.14 1.41 9.94
C LEU A 67 0.02 -0.11 9.80
N GLN A 68 1.05 -0.79 9.29
CA GLN A 68 1.10 -2.25 9.27
C GLN A 68 0.91 -2.80 10.69
N GLY A 69 -0.12 -3.61 10.91
CA GLY A 69 -0.47 -4.12 12.23
C GLY A 69 -0.72 -3.03 13.28
N VAL A 70 -1.31 -1.89 12.92
CA VAL A 70 -1.49 -0.75 13.85
C VAL A 70 -2.31 -1.16 15.09
N PHE A 71 -3.35 -1.98 14.92
CA PHE A 71 -4.19 -2.48 16.01
C PHE A 71 -3.73 -3.84 16.57
N LYS A 72 -2.67 -4.43 16.02
CA LYS A 72 -2.00 -5.60 16.62
C LYS A 72 -1.08 -5.23 17.79
N ARG A 73 -0.86 -3.94 18.00
CA ARG A 73 -0.04 -3.37 19.07
C ARG A 73 -0.95 -2.84 20.16
N GLU A 74 -0.48 -2.80 21.39
CA GLU A 74 -1.24 -2.24 22.51
C GLU A 74 -1.28 -0.69 22.46
N TYR A 75 -0.23 -0.07 21.90
CA TYR A 75 -0.06 1.38 21.85
C TYR A 75 0.36 1.88 20.46
N PHE A 76 -0.10 3.08 20.07
CA PHE A 76 0.37 3.76 18.87
C PHE A 76 1.82 4.19 19.04
N SER A 77 2.66 3.87 18.06
CA SER A 77 4.13 4.02 18.14
C SER A 77 4.63 5.46 18.29
N VAL A 78 3.81 6.46 17.95
CA VAL A 78 4.20 7.88 18.00
C VAL A 78 3.70 8.56 19.27
N SER A 79 2.44 8.35 19.64
CA SER A 79 1.82 9.04 20.78
C SER A 79 1.90 8.27 22.10
N GLY A 80 2.15 6.96 22.06
CA GLY A 80 2.06 6.09 23.25
C GLY A 80 0.62 5.91 23.77
N MET A 81 -0.39 6.41 23.06
CA MET A 81 -1.80 6.20 23.43
C MET A 81 -2.24 4.78 23.07
N PRO A 82 -3.25 4.22 23.76
CA PRO A 82 -3.82 2.93 23.41
C PRO A 82 -4.25 2.85 21.95
N ALA A 83 -3.85 1.79 21.26
CA ALA A 83 -4.21 1.55 19.87
C ALA A 83 -5.61 0.93 19.79
N ASN A 84 -6.63 1.78 19.86
CA ASN A 84 -8.04 1.38 19.77
C ASN A 84 -8.86 2.36 18.92
N ASP A 85 -10.09 1.97 18.62
CA ASP A 85 -10.98 2.70 17.70
C ASP A 85 -11.27 4.11 18.14
N GLN A 86 -11.50 4.32 19.44
CA GLN A 86 -11.79 5.64 19.98
C GLN A 86 -10.61 6.58 19.73
N ARG A 87 -9.40 6.15 20.06
CA ARG A 87 -8.20 6.97 19.86
C ARG A 87 -7.84 7.16 18.40
N ALA A 88 -8.03 6.13 17.56
CA ALA A 88 -7.83 6.23 16.12
C ALA A 88 -8.82 7.24 15.50
N ARG A 89 -10.10 7.16 15.87
CA ARG A 89 -11.13 8.10 15.44
C ARG A 89 -10.78 9.52 15.81
N ASP A 90 -10.39 9.78 17.06
CA ASP A 90 -10.01 11.12 17.51
C ASP A 90 -8.85 11.67 16.67
N LEU A 91 -7.83 10.85 16.39
CA LEU A 91 -6.70 11.26 15.54
C LEU A 91 -7.11 11.57 14.10
N ILE A 92 -8.04 10.81 13.53
CA ILE A 92 -8.56 11.05 12.17
C ILE A 92 -9.44 12.31 12.12
N VAL A 93 -10.34 12.47 13.09
CA VAL A 93 -11.29 13.58 13.14
C VAL A 93 -10.56 14.88 13.42
N PHE A 94 -9.71 14.94 14.43
CA PHE A 94 -9.09 16.18 14.88
C PHE A 94 -7.72 16.45 14.23
N GLY A 95 -7.10 15.43 13.64
CA GLY A 95 -5.71 15.51 13.21
C GLY A 95 -4.75 15.60 14.41
N ARG A 96 -3.46 15.54 14.11
CA ARG A 96 -2.40 15.75 15.12
C ARG A 96 -1.08 16.12 14.45
N ASP A 97 -0.40 17.14 14.97
CA ASP A 97 0.89 17.61 14.48
C ASP A 97 0.87 17.96 12.98
N LYS A 98 1.36 17.05 12.12
CA LYS A 98 1.38 17.19 10.66
C LYS A 98 0.32 16.35 9.95
N MET A 99 -0.45 15.55 10.69
CA MET A 99 -1.62 14.84 10.18
C MET A 99 -2.82 15.79 10.20
N PRO A 100 -3.44 16.08 9.04
CA PRO A 100 -4.58 16.99 8.96
C PRO A 100 -5.84 16.39 9.62
N SER A 101 -6.80 17.26 9.94
CA SER A 101 -8.16 16.87 10.34
C SER A 101 -8.97 16.43 9.13
N TYR A 102 -9.78 15.38 9.30
CA TYR A 102 -10.72 14.89 8.28
C TYR A 102 -12.19 15.09 8.65
N SER A 103 -12.48 15.87 9.69
CA SER A 103 -13.85 16.13 10.18
C SER A 103 -14.79 16.74 9.13
N GLN A 104 -14.25 17.45 8.14
CA GLN A 104 -15.02 18.07 7.06
C GLN A 104 -15.04 17.23 5.78
N GLU A 105 -14.18 16.21 5.68
CA GLU A 105 -13.98 15.41 4.47
C GLU A 105 -14.64 14.03 4.56
N LEU A 106 -14.69 13.47 5.78
CA LEU A 106 -15.18 12.13 6.03
C LEU A 106 -16.41 12.17 6.96
N THR A 107 -17.48 11.52 6.52
CA THR A 107 -18.64 11.23 7.37
C THR A 107 -18.30 10.22 8.46
N GLN A 108 -19.16 10.10 9.47
CA GLN A 108 -18.97 9.11 10.54
C GLN A 108 -18.90 7.68 9.99
N GLN A 109 -19.78 7.31 9.06
CA GLN A 109 -19.77 6.00 8.42
C GLN A 109 -18.47 5.73 7.65
N GLN A 110 -17.95 6.72 6.93
CA GLN A 110 -16.67 6.57 6.24
C GLN A 110 -15.51 6.35 7.21
N ILE A 111 -15.53 7.00 8.37
CA ILE A 111 -14.53 6.75 9.40
C ILE A 111 -14.69 5.33 9.98
N ASP A 112 -15.92 4.85 10.18
CA ASP A 112 -16.18 3.49 10.66
C ASP A 112 -15.65 2.44 9.67
N ASP A 113 -15.90 2.65 8.38
CA ASP A 113 -15.40 1.78 7.31
C ASP A 113 -13.87 1.80 7.23
N LEU A 114 -13.27 2.99 7.34
CA LEU A 114 -11.82 3.14 7.41
C LEU A 114 -11.22 2.38 8.60
N LEU A 115 -11.82 2.50 9.79
CA LEU A 115 -11.37 1.75 10.97
C LEU A 115 -11.51 0.23 10.77
N ALA A 116 -12.62 -0.23 10.17
CA ALA A 116 -12.80 -1.64 9.84
C ALA A 116 -11.69 -2.16 8.91
N TYR A 117 -11.27 -1.37 7.92
CA TYR A 117 -10.12 -1.70 7.08
C TYR A 117 -8.81 -1.70 7.87
N LEU A 118 -8.54 -0.69 8.72
CA LEU A 118 -7.31 -0.61 9.49
C LEU A 118 -7.11 -1.81 10.44
N HIS A 119 -8.20 -2.45 10.90
CA HIS A 119 -8.15 -3.72 11.66
C HIS A 119 -7.68 -4.92 10.84
N THR A 120 -7.67 -4.82 9.51
CA THR A 120 -7.16 -5.88 8.63
C THR A 120 -5.63 -5.84 8.46
N LEU A 121 -4.99 -4.73 8.84
CA LEU A 121 -3.56 -4.48 8.63
C LEU A 121 -2.65 -5.23 9.61
#